data_AF-A0A838W2V4-F1
#
_entry.id   AF-A0A838W2V4-F1
#
_cell.length_a   1.000
_cell.length_b   1.000
_cell.length_c   1.000
_cell.angle_alpha   90.00
_cell.angle_beta   90.00
_cell.angle_gamma   90.00
#
_symmetry.space_group_name_H-M   'P 1'
#
loop_
_entity.id
_entity.type
_entity.pdbx_description
1 polymer ?
#
loop_
_entity_poly.entity_id
_entity_poly.type
_entity_poly.pdbx_seq_one_letter_code
_entity_poly.pdbx_strand_id
1 'polypeptide(L)'
;MTAENIANNNKDFSEKLINTLNNSALSLMISIGHKTGLFDALSKFSSPETPEHIAIASQLNERYVREWLACMVVGKIIEYDSINQKYYHRWSIQSNSQGPR
;
A
#
# COMPACT_ATOMS: atom_id res chain seq x y z
N MET A 1 39.17 4.54 16.99
CA MET A 1 37.88 4.86 16.35
C MET A 1 37.95 6.27 15.84
N THR A 2 37.90 6.47 14.52
CA THR A 2 37.93 7.81 13.89
C THR A 2 36.53 8.44 13.90
N ALA A 3 36.44 9.77 13.87
CA ALA A 3 35.17 10.51 13.88
C ALA A 3 34.24 10.11 12.72
N GLU A 4 34.81 9.71 11.59
CA GLU A 4 34.10 9.23 10.39
C GLU A 4 33.34 7.92 10.64
N ASN A 5 33.92 6.98 11.41
CA ASN A 5 33.23 5.72 11.77
C ASN A 5 32.05 5.96 12.71
N ILE A 6 32.13 6.96 13.60
CA ILE A 6 31.03 7.32 14.51
C ILE A 6 29.89 7.99 13.73
N ALA A 7 30.22 8.89 12.79
CA ALA A 7 29.24 9.54 11.93
C ALA A 7 28.49 8.53 11.03
N ASN A 8 29.19 7.56 10.44
CA ASN A 8 28.58 6.51 9.63
C ASN A 8 27.67 5.60 10.47
N ASN A 9 28.11 5.18 11.67
CA ASN A 9 27.27 4.38 12.57
C ASN A 9 25.99 5.10 12.99
N ASN A 10 26.05 6.42 13.25
CA ASN A 10 24.87 7.22 13.59
C ASN A 10 23.88 7.31 12.42
N LYS A 11 24.40 7.42 11.18
CA LYS A 11 23.58 7.42 9.97
C LYS A 11 22.90 6.06 9.77
N ASP A 12 23.64 4.97 9.86
CA ASP A 12 23.12 3.61 9.70
C ASP A 12 22.05 3.29 10.77
N PHE A 13 22.28 3.70 12.01
CA PHE A 13 21.28 3.56 13.08
C PHE A 13 20.02 4.37 12.80
N SER A 14 20.16 5.63 12.35
CA SER A 14 19.02 6.49 12.02
C SER A 14 18.19 5.94 10.86
N GLU A 15 18.85 5.45 9.81
CA GLU A 15 18.18 4.77 8.69
C GLU A 15 17.44 3.51 9.15
N LYS A 16 18.08 2.68 9.99
CA LYS A 16 17.44 1.51 10.58
C LYS A 16 16.21 1.87 11.42
N LEU A 17 16.29 2.94 12.20
CA LEU A 17 15.19 3.41 13.03
C LEU A 17 14.01 3.89 12.16
N ILE A 18 14.28 4.71 11.14
CA ILE A 18 13.26 5.19 10.19
C ILE A 18 12.60 4.02 9.47
N ASN A 19 13.38 3.07 8.97
CA ASN A 19 12.85 1.86 8.32
C ASN A 19 11.97 1.04 9.27
N THR A 20 12.38 0.91 10.53
CA THR A 20 11.57 0.20 11.55
C THR A 20 10.24 0.90 11.77
N LEU A 21 10.25 2.24 11.91
CA LEU A 21 9.03 3.03 12.09
C LEU A 21 8.10 2.90 10.87
N ASN A 22 8.63 3.05 9.65
CA ASN A 22 7.86 2.92 8.41
C ASN A 22 7.21 1.52 8.31
N ASN A 23 7.96 0.46 8.60
CA ASN A 23 7.44 -0.91 8.55
C ASN A 23 6.39 -1.16 9.64
N SER A 24 6.55 -0.58 10.84
CA SER A 24 5.56 -0.68 11.90
C SER A 24 4.25 0.04 11.56
N ALA A 25 4.35 1.24 10.97
CA ALA A 25 3.18 1.99 10.49
C ALA A 25 2.48 1.25 9.34
N LEU A 26 3.24 0.68 8.40
CA LEU A 26 2.69 -0.14 7.32
C LEU A 26 1.97 -1.39 7.87
N SER A 27 2.55 -2.05 8.88
CA SER A 27 1.93 -3.20 9.54
C SER A 27 0.58 -2.83 10.18
N LEU A 28 0.48 -1.66 10.81
CA LEU A 28 -0.79 -1.15 11.34
C LEU A 28 -1.80 -0.89 10.22
N MET A 29 -1.38 -0.28 9.11
CA MET A 29 -2.26 -0.01 7.98
C MET A 29 -2.76 -1.29 7.30
N ILE A 30 -1.93 -2.35 7.25
CA ILE A 30 -2.37 -3.68 6.82
C ILE A 30 -3.44 -4.22 7.78
N SER A 31 -3.24 -4.09 9.09
CA SER A 31 -4.25 -4.51 10.06
C SER A 31 -5.56 -3.75 9.90
N ILE A 32 -5.52 -2.45 9.60
CA ILE A 32 -6.72 -1.65 9.30
C ILE A 32 -7.42 -2.21 8.07
N GLY A 33 -6.69 -2.40 6.97
CA GLY A 33 -7.26 -2.91 5.72
C GLY A 33 -7.95 -4.26 5.85
N HIS A 34 -7.40 -5.16 6.67
CA HIS A 34 -8.03 -6.43 7.00
C HIS A 34 -9.30 -6.25 7.84
N LYS A 35 -9.23 -5.48 8.93
CA LYS A 35 -10.37 -5.28 9.84
C LYS A 35 -11.55 -4.55 9.20
N THR A 36 -11.28 -3.68 8.22
CA THR A 36 -12.31 -2.91 7.52
C THR A 36 -12.77 -3.58 6.22
N GLY A 37 -12.20 -4.74 5.84
CA GLY A 37 -12.56 -5.44 4.60
C GLY A 37 -12.10 -4.74 3.31
N LEU A 38 -11.14 -3.82 3.38
CA LEU A 38 -10.65 -3.08 2.21
C LEU A 38 -9.90 -3.98 1.22
N PHE A 39 -9.14 -4.95 1.72
CA PHE A 39 -8.49 -5.95 0.86
C PHE A 39 -9.52 -6.82 0.14
N ASP A 40 -10.58 -7.25 0.83
CA ASP A 40 -11.66 -8.04 0.24
C ASP A 40 -12.48 -7.23 -0.77
N ALA A 41 -12.65 -5.91 -0.55
CA ALA A 41 -13.28 -5.04 -1.53
C ALA A 41 -12.42 -4.92 -2.80
N LEU A 42 -11.11 -4.74 -2.66
CA LEU A 42 -10.18 -4.68 -3.78
C LEU A 42 -10.10 -5.98 -4.57
N SER A 43 -10.18 -7.15 -3.91
CA SER A 43 -10.10 -8.44 -4.59
C SER A 43 -11.31 -8.76 -5.46
N LYS A 44 -12.43 -8.02 -5.30
CA LYS A 44 -13.62 -8.16 -6.15
C LYS A 44 -13.42 -7.58 -7.55
N PHE A 45 -12.41 -6.73 -7.74
CA PHE A 45 -12.15 -6.08 -9.01
C PHE A 45 -11.06 -6.82 -9.79
N SER A 46 -11.36 -7.14 -11.05
CA SER A 46 -10.42 -7.71 -12.02
C SER A 46 -9.60 -6.64 -12.76
N SER A 47 -9.94 -5.36 -12.59
CA SER A 47 -9.30 -4.21 -13.22
C SER A 47 -8.95 -3.12 -12.20
N PRO A 48 -8.03 -2.20 -12.53
CA PRO A 48 -7.79 -1.03 -11.71
C PRO A 48 -9.06 -0.18 -11.52
N GLU A 49 -9.29 0.27 -10.28
CA GLU A 49 -10.49 1.01 -9.89
C GLU A 49 -10.20 2.32 -9.16
N THR A 50 -11.16 3.23 -9.19
CA THR A 50 -11.03 4.53 -8.51
C THR A 50 -11.33 4.40 -7.01
N PRO A 51 -10.84 5.33 -6.17
CA PRO A 51 -11.16 5.36 -4.74
C PRO A 51 -12.66 5.37 -4.45
N GLU A 52 -13.45 6.06 -5.29
CA GLU A 52 -14.91 6.16 -5.16
C GLU A 52 -15.56 4.78 -5.30
N HIS A 53 -15.17 4.00 -6.33
CA HIS A 53 -15.68 2.65 -6.53
C HIS A 53 -15.26 1.70 -5.39
N ILE A 54 -14.02 1.80 -4.92
CA ILE A 54 -13.52 0.98 -3.81
C ILE A 54 -14.25 1.33 -2.51
N ALA A 55 -14.54 2.62 -2.28
CA ALA A 55 -15.31 3.09 -1.13
C ALA A 55 -16.74 2.57 -1.15
N ILE A 56 -17.40 2.60 -2.31
CA ILE A 56 -18.74 2.01 -2.49
C ILE A 56 -18.70 0.50 -2.20
N ALA A 57 -17.73 -0.23 -2.74
CA ALA A 57 -17.61 -1.68 -2.56
C ALA A 57 -17.26 -2.11 -1.13
N SER A 58 -16.54 -1.26 -0.39
CA SER A 58 -16.19 -1.47 1.03
C SER A 58 -17.21 -0.87 2.01
N GLN A 59 -18.17 -0.08 1.52
CA GLN A 59 -19.14 0.66 2.34
C GLN A 59 -18.47 1.60 3.35
N LEU A 60 -17.34 2.19 2.95
CA LEU A 60 -16.57 3.12 3.76
C LEU A 60 -16.62 4.52 3.18
N ASN A 61 -16.27 5.50 4.00
CA ASN A 61 -16.16 6.87 3.53
C ASN A 61 -14.93 7.01 2.61
N GLU A 62 -15.17 7.53 1.41
CA GLU A 62 -14.20 7.64 0.33
C GLU A 62 -12.89 8.32 0.75
N ARG A 63 -12.96 9.41 1.52
CA ARG A 63 -11.76 10.13 1.95
C ARG A 63 -10.81 9.22 2.71
N TYR A 64 -11.32 8.42 3.65
CA TYR A 64 -10.48 7.51 4.43
C TYR A 64 -9.97 6.33 3.59
N VAL A 65 -10.76 5.88 2.62
CA VAL A 65 -10.31 4.88 1.65
C VAL A 65 -9.14 5.42 0.83
N ARG A 66 -9.23 6.66 0.33
CA ARG A 66 -8.16 7.30 -0.43
C ARG A 66 -6.86 7.45 0.38
N GLU A 67 -6.95 7.93 1.62
CA GLU A 67 -5.77 8.04 2.50
C GLU A 67 -5.13 6.66 2.77
N TRP A 68 -5.96 5.65 3.03
CA TRP A 68 -5.47 4.30 3.25
C TRP A 68 -4.81 3.72 1.98
N LEU A 69 -5.42 3.92 0.81
CA LEU A 69 -4.87 3.52 -0.48
C LEU A 69 -3.51 4.21 -0.73
N ALA A 70 -3.38 5.50 -0.43
CA ALA A 70 -2.12 6.23 -0.54
C ALA A 70 -1.02 5.61 0.36
N CYS A 71 -1.34 5.26 1.60
CA CYS A 71 -0.42 4.54 2.49
C CYS A 71 0.03 3.18 1.91
N MET A 72 -0.90 2.42 1.34
CA MET A 72 -0.60 1.12 0.72
C MET A 72 0.25 1.25 -0.54
N VAL A 73 0.10 2.33 -1.31
CA VAL A 73 0.92 2.62 -2.49
C VAL A 73 2.35 2.97 -2.09
N VAL A 74 2.52 3.87 -1.12
CA VAL A 74 3.86 4.22 -0.60
C VAL A 74 4.54 2.98 0.02
N GLY A 75 3.77 2.14 0.69
CA GLY A 75 4.21 0.85 1.24
C GLY A 75 4.46 -0.25 0.20
N LYS A 76 4.22 0.00 -1.09
CA LYS A 76 4.39 -0.95 -2.20
C LYS A 76 3.56 -2.23 -2.07
N ILE A 77 2.38 -2.12 -1.45
CA ILE A 77 1.39 -3.21 -1.33
C ILE A 77 0.32 -3.08 -2.43
N ILE A 78 -0.06 -1.86 -2.77
CA ILE A 78 -1.02 -1.53 -3.84
C ILE A 78 -0.30 -0.73 -4.92
N GLU A 79 -0.68 -0.93 -6.17
CA GLU A 79 -0.22 -0.14 -7.30
C GLU A 79 -1.18 1.01 -7.61
N TYR A 80 -0.62 2.09 -8.15
CA TYR A 80 -1.38 3.25 -8.58
C TYR A 80 -1.04 3.61 -10.03
N ASP A 81 -2.06 3.68 -10.87
CA ASP A 81 -2.01 4.27 -12.20
C ASP A 81 -2.33 5.76 -12.09
N SER A 82 -1.31 6.60 -12.28
CA SER A 82 -1.44 8.06 -12.18
C SER A 82 -2.18 8.69 -13.36
N ILE A 83 -2.23 8.02 -14.52
CA ILE A 83 -2.92 8.54 -15.71
C ILE A 83 -4.42 8.42 -15.49
N ASN A 84 -4.87 7.25 -15.03
CA ASN A 84 -6.29 6.96 -14.85
C ASN A 84 -6.78 7.15 -13.41
N GLN A 85 -5.89 7.47 -12.48
CA GLN A 85 -6.15 7.64 -11.04
C GLN A 85 -6.78 6.40 -10.40
N LYS A 86 -6.24 5.23 -10.74
CA LYS A 86 -6.79 3.92 -10.37
C LYS A 86 -5.81 3.08 -9.56
N TYR A 87 -6.36 2.25 -8.68
CA TYR A 87 -5.64 1.40 -7.75
C TYR A 87 -5.88 -0.07 -8.06
N TYR A 88 -4.86 -0.91 -7.90
CA TYR A 88 -4.95 -2.35 -8.11
C TYR A 88 -3.90 -3.10 -7.30
N HIS A 89 -4.15 -4.39 -7.03
CA HIS A 89 -3.14 -5.25 -6.42
C HIS A 89 -2.27 -5.87 -7.52
N ARG A 90 -0.96 -5.99 -7.29
CA ARG A 90 0.00 -6.42 -8.33
C ARG A 90 -0.30 -7.78 -8.97
N TRP A 91 -0.98 -8.67 -8.24
CA TRP A 91 -1.33 -10.00 -8.74
C TRP A 91 -2.47 -10.02 -9.78
N SER A 92 -3.37 -9.02 -9.83
CA SER A 92 -4.50 -9.03 -10.78
C SER A 92 -4.10 -8.83 -12.24
N ILE A 93 -2.98 -8.15 -12.51
CA ILE A 93 -2.49 -7.94 -13.88
C ILE A 93 -1.92 -9.25 -14.47
N GLN A 94 -1.32 -10.11 -13.64
CA GLN A 94 -0.71 -11.37 -14.09
C GLN A 94 -1.76 -12.43 -14.42
N SER A 95 -2.93 -12.40 -13.78
CA SER A 95 -4.04 -13.29 -14.13
C SER A 95 -4.71 -12.95 -15.47
N ASN A 96 -4.50 -11.75 -16.02
CA ASN A 96 -5.10 -11.35 -17.30
C ASN A 96 -4.21 -11.66 -18.52
N SER A 97 -3.00 -12.18 -18.32
CA SER A 97 -2.11 -12.66 -19.40
C SER A 97 -2.19 -14.17 -19.62
N GLN A 98 -3.04 -14.87 -18.88
CA GLN A 98 -3.45 -16.24 -19.16
C GLN A 98 -4.97 -16.21 -19.32
N GLY A 99 -5.46 -16.47 -20.54
CA GLY A 99 -6.89 -16.51 -20.87
C GLY A 99 -7.69 -17.47 -19.98
N PRO A 100 -9.03 -17.41 -20.03
CA PRO A 100 -9.89 -18.11 -19.08
C PRO A 100 -9.60 -19.61 -19.09
N ARG A 101 -9.44 -20.19 -17.89
CA ARG A 101 -9.60 -21.63 -17.67
C ARG A 101 -11.08 -21.99 -17.70
#